data_AF-A0A7Y2L1D3-F1
#
_entry.id   AF-A0A7Y2L1D3-F1
#
_cell.length_a   1.000
_cell.length_b   1.000
_cell.length_c   1.000
_cell.angle_alpha   90.00
_cell.angle_beta   90.00
_cell.angle_gamma   90.00
#
_symmetry.space_group_name_H-M   'P 1'
#
loop_
_entity.id
_entity.type
_entity.pdbx_description
1 polymer ?
#
loop_
_entity_poly.entity_id
_entity_poly.type
_entity_poly.pdbx_seq_one_letter_code
_entity_poly.pdbx_strand_id
1 'polypeptide(L)'
;NDDNVKLLLAGDPSTPHKAQVIELLLSIAHVPMEKVHTIRLVADQPQNPELWLRSFNGNDWLYFNPETGEQGLPSDRLLWWIGDEPMVTVDGGKKPNVTFSLNNSEMNAIRLAKLTDENTDANFLEYSLYGLPLQTQQTFMIMVMIPIGVLVILVLRNLIGLQTLGTFTPVLIALAFRETQLEFGIILFTVITALGLMLRSYLEHLKLQMLPRLSVVLTFVVILIAAISLFSHKLGLERGLSVALFPMVILTMTIERLSITWEERGGGHAMKVAVGTLFAATLAYLIMSIPELVYFIFTFPAVLLILVGFMLAMGRYRGYRLTELVRFKAFLKADS
;
A
#
# COMPACT_ATOMS: atom_id res chain seq x y z
N ASN A 1 25.45 -14.00 28.07
CA ASN A 1 25.26 -14.04 29.54
C ASN A 1 26.59 -13.97 30.27
N ASP A 2 27.55 -13.20 29.75
CA ASP A 2 28.84 -13.01 30.43
C ASP A 2 28.73 -11.75 31.29
N ASP A 3 29.02 -11.86 32.58
CA ASP A 3 28.92 -10.75 33.53
C ASP A 3 29.92 -9.63 33.20
N ASN A 4 31.04 -9.96 32.55
CA ASN A 4 32.01 -8.97 32.07
C ASN A 4 31.42 -8.07 30.99
N VAL A 5 30.62 -8.64 30.07
CA VAL A 5 29.96 -7.88 29.00
C VAL A 5 28.89 -6.96 29.59
N LYS A 6 28.16 -7.41 30.61
CA LYS A 6 27.18 -6.55 31.30
C LYS A 6 27.83 -5.39 32.04
N LEU A 7 29.01 -5.62 32.62
CA LEU A 7 29.76 -4.58 33.33
C LEU A 7 30.34 -3.55 32.36
N LEU A 8 30.85 -3.99 31.21
CA LEU A 8 31.36 -3.12 30.15
C LEU A 8 30.26 -2.29 29.48
N LEU A 9 29.06 -2.84 29.31
CA LEU A 9 27.91 -2.13 28.74
C LEU A 9 27.17 -1.27 29.76
N ALA A 10 27.56 -1.28 31.05
CA ALA A 10 26.94 -0.53 32.14
C ALA A 10 25.38 -0.64 32.20
N GLY A 11 24.82 -1.74 31.68
CA GLY A 11 23.37 -1.95 31.59
C GLY A 11 22.65 -1.25 30.42
N ASP A 12 23.36 -0.57 29.51
CA ASP A 12 22.81 0.00 28.27
C ASP A 12 23.14 -0.89 27.06
N PRO A 13 22.18 -1.71 26.58
CA PRO A 13 22.39 -2.59 25.43
C PRO A 13 22.19 -1.88 24.08
N SER A 14 22.08 -0.55 24.05
CA SER A 14 21.87 0.20 22.81
C SER A 14 23.03 0.04 21.83
N THR A 15 22.70 0.01 20.55
CA THR A 15 23.65 -0.20 19.45
C THR A 15 24.75 0.87 19.38
N PRO A 16 24.46 2.17 19.59
CA PRO A 16 25.50 3.19 19.68
C PRO A 16 26.45 2.97 20.85
N HIS A 17 25.93 2.57 22.02
CA HIS A 17 26.77 2.32 23.19
C HIS A 17 27.65 1.08 23.01
N LYS A 18 27.10 0.00 22.46
CA LYS A 18 27.89 -1.19 22.08
C LYS A 18 29.01 -0.83 21.11
N ALA A 19 28.72 -0.05 20.07
CA ALA A 19 29.73 0.38 19.10
C ALA A 19 30.85 1.19 19.77
N GLN A 20 30.52 2.08 20.71
CA GLN A 20 31.49 2.86 21.47
C GLN A 20 32.37 1.99 22.38
N VAL A 21 31.80 0.98 23.04
CA VAL A 21 32.58 0.04 23.87
C VAL A 21 33.51 -0.82 23.00
N ILE A 22 33.05 -1.27 21.84
CA ILE A 22 33.87 -2.03 20.89
C ILE A 22 35.05 -1.18 20.39
N GLU A 23 34.79 0.08 20.04
CA GLU A 23 35.82 1.05 19.65
C GLU A 23 36.86 1.27 20.76
N LEU A 24 36.42 1.41 22.01
CA LEU A 24 37.34 1.56 23.14
C LEU A 24 38.22 0.31 23.33
N LEU A 25 37.66 -0.89 23.22
CA LEU A 25 38.43 -2.13 23.37
C LEU A 25 39.45 -2.32 22.24
N LEU A 26 39.04 -2.05 21.00
CA LEU A 26 39.90 -2.21 19.82
C LEU A 26 40.99 -1.13 19.76
N SER A 27 40.69 0.09 20.21
CA SER A 27 41.70 1.15 20.30
C SER A 27 42.81 0.82 21.32
N ILE A 28 42.49 0.17 22.45
CA ILE A 28 43.51 -0.35 23.39
C ILE A 28 44.41 -1.38 22.69
N ALA A 29 43.83 -2.22 21.81
CA ALA A 29 44.56 -3.18 20.99
C ALA A 29 45.27 -2.55 19.77
N HIS A 30 45.25 -1.21 19.63
CA HIS A 30 45.83 -0.47 18.51
C HIS A 30 45.25 -0.86 17.14
N VAL A 31 43.99 -1.33 17.11
CA VAL A 31 43.26 -1.63 15.88
C VAL A 31 42.45 -0.40 15.46
N PRO A 32 42.73 0.20 14.29
CA PRO A 32 41.97 1.36 13.82
C PRO A 32 40.54 0.95 13.47
N MET A 33 39.58 1.74 13.92
CA MET A 33 38.17 1.46 13.77
C MET A 33 37.40 2.75 13.55
N GLU A 34 36.42 2.71 12.65
CA GLU A 34 35.57 3.84 12.33
C GLU A 34 34.11 3.41 12.35
N LYS A 35 33.25 4.30 12.86
CA LYS A 35 31.81 4.17 12.74
C LYS A 35 31.36 4.60 11.36
N VAL A 36 30.49 3.82 10.78
CA VAL A 36 29.94 4.06 9.46
C VAL A 36 28.44 3.87 9.48
N HIS A 37 27.73 4.71 8.73
CA HIS A 37 26.29 4.65 8.67
C HIS A 37 25.85 4.20 7.29
N THR A 38 25.02 3.17 7.26
CA THR A 38 24.60 2.54 6.01
C THR A 38 23.10 2.64 5.82
N ILE A 39 22.69 2.71 4.55
CA ILE A 39 21.28 2.73 4.14
C ILE A 39 21.00 1.41 3.43
N ARG A 40 19.86 0.77 3.74
CA ARG A 40 19.40 -0.42 3.04
C ARG A 40 18.94 -0.06 1.64
N LEU A 41 19.33 -0.83 0.63
CA LEU A 41 18.86 -0.72 -0.74
C LEU A 41 17.47 -1.36 -0.91
N VAL A 42 16.54 -1.04 0.00
CA VAL A 42 15.16 -1.51 0.00
C VAL A 42 14.26 -0.38 -0.49
N ALA A 43 13.51 -0.65 -1.56
CA ALA A 43 12.57 0.30 -2.11
C ALA A 43 11.33 0.47 -1.21
N ASP A 44 10.70 1.64 -1.33
CA ASP A 44 9.34 1.90 -0.87
C ASP A 44 9.09 1.90 0.64
N GLN A 45 10.12 1.88 1.47
CA GLN A 45 10.00 1.98 2.92
C GLN A 45 10.87 3.11 3.50
N PRO A 46 10.29 3.99 4.35
CA PRO A 46 11.07 4.89 5.16
C PRO A 46 12.01 4.10 6.06
N GLN A 47 13.28 4.49 6.09
CA GLN A 47 14.31 3.82 6.86
C GLN A 47 15.23 4.83 7.53
N ASN A 48 15.80 4.39 8.65
CA ASN A 48 16.83 5.12 9.35
C ASN A 48 18.19 4.49 9.03
N PRO A 49 19.27 5.29 8.96
CA PRO A 49 20.61 4.75 8.76
C PRO A 49 20.99 3.77 9.88
N GLU A 50 21.60 2.66 9.51
CA GLU A 50 22.13 1.68 10.44
C GLU A 50 23.57 2.01 10.80
N LEU A 51 23.88 1.90 12.09
CA LEU A 51 25.25 2.01 12.57
C LEU A 51 26.00 0.70 12.33
N TRP A 52 27.10 0.81 11.60
CA TRP A 52 28.05 -0.25 11.29
C TRP A 52 29.45 0.19 11.72
N LEU A 53 30.34 -0.78 11.80
CA LEU A 53 31.72 -0.57 12.21
C LEU A 53 32.62 -1.04 11.08
N ARG A 54 33.67 -0.28 10.75
CA ARG A 54 34.69 -0.72 9.81
C ARG A 54 36.08 -0.65 10.40
N SER A 55 36.95 -1.58 10.02
CA SER A 55 38.35 -1.62 10.41
C SER A 55 39.22 -1.99 9.22
N PHE A 56 40.41 -1.41 9.13
CA PHE A 56 41.35 -1.66 8.04
C PHE A 56 42.37 -2.71 8.47
N ASN A 57 42.45 -3.83 7.74
CA ASN A 57 43.35 -4.95 8.08
C ASN A 57 44.74 -4.85 7.40
N GLY A 58 45.01 -3.77 6.65
CA GLY A 58 46.23 -3.58 5.87
C GLY A 58 46.05 -3.75 4.35
N ASN A 59 45.06 -4.55 3.93
CA ASN A 59 44.74 -4.78 2.53
C ASN A 59 43.33 -4.28 2.17
N ASP A 60 42.35 -4.63 2.99
CA ASP A 60 40.93 -4.41 2.74
C ASP A 60 40.21 -3.80 3.96
N TRP A 61 39.11 -3.10 3.69
CA TRP A 61 38.19 -2.64 4.73
C TRP A 61 37.25 -3.77 5.11
N LEU A 62 37.29 -4.17 6.39
CA LEU A 62 36.38 -5.13 6.98
C LEU A 62 35.24 -4.39 7.66
N TYR A 63 34.01 -4.83 7.41
CA TYR A 63 32.80 -4.26 8.00
C TYR A 63 32.20 -5.24 9.01
N PHE A 64 31.61 -4.71 10.08
CA PHE A 64 31.03 -5.48 11.16
C PHE A 64 29.73 -4.84 11.62
N ASN A 65 28.71 -5.67 11.82
CA ASN A 65 27.46 -5.25 12.42
C ASN A 65 27.56 -5.33 13.96
N PRO A 66 27.42 -4.21 14.70
CA PRO A 66 27.51 -4.21 16.17
C PRO A 66 26.37 -4.95 16.88
N GLU A 67 25.24 -5.21 16.22
CA GLU A 67 24.11 -5.95 16.80
C GLU A 67 24.24 -7.46 16.60
N THR A 68 24.53 -7.89 15.38
CA THR A 68 24.55 -9.31 15.00
C THR A 68 25.94 -9.93 15.07
N GLY A 69 27.00 -9.12 15.01
CA GLY A 69 28.38 -9.59 14.91
C GLY A 69 28.77 -10.12 13.53
N GLU A 70 27.89 -10.00 12.53
CA GLU A 70 28.18 -10.44 11.16
C GLU A 70 29.32 -9.61 10.55
N GLN A 71 30.22 -10.32 9.87
CA GLN A 71 31.36 -9.74 9.16
C GLN A 71 31.04 -9.62 7.67
N GLY A 72 31.45 -8.49 7.07
CA GLY A 72 31.22 -8.15 5.68
C GLY A 72 30.01 -7.23 5.51
N LEU A 73 30.08 -6.31 4.55
CA LEU A 73 28.96 -5.45 4.22
C LEU A 73 28.05 -6.19 3.24
N PRO A 74 26.77 -6.44 3.58
CA PRO A 74 25.81 -7.04 2.66
C PRO A 74 25.68 -6.23 1.36
N SER A 75 25.41 -6.90 0.24
CA SER A 75 25.26 -6.25 -1.07
C SER A 75 24.05 -5.32 -1.17
N ASP A 76 23.10 -5.42 -0.24
CA ASP A 76 21.92 -4.56 -0.11
C ASP A 76 22.17 -3.35 0.82
N ARG A 77 23.43 -2.99 1.09
CA ARG A 77 23.80 -1.82 1.91
C ARG A 77 24.65 -0.84 1.13
N LEU A 78 24.30 0.43 1.25
CA LEU A 78 25.08 1.56 0.74
C LEU A 78 25.68 2.33 1.91
N LEU A 79 26.99 2.57 1.87
CA LEU A 79 27.67 3.47 2.80
C LEU A 79 27.22 4.90 2.54
N TRP A 80 26.62 5.55 3.53
CA TRP A 80 26.07 6.90 3.39
C TRP A 80 26.96 7.98 4.02
N TRP A 81 27.39 7.81 5.29
CA TRP A 81 28.41 8.68 5.90
C TRP A 81 29.34 7.91 6.83
N ILE A 82 30.48 8.53 7.14
CA ILE A 82 31.53 8.00 8.02
C ILE A 82 31.71 8.98 9.19
N GLY A 83 31.87 8.46 10.40
CA GLY A 83 32.16 9.24 11.60
C GLY A 83 30.99 9.37 12.59
N ASP A 84 31.26 10.12 13.66
CA ASP A 84 30.36 10.36 14.80
C ASP A 84 29.54 11.65 14.67
N GLU A 85 29.74 12.43 13.62
CA GLU A 85 29.01 13.68 13.45
C GLU A 85 27.52 13.43 13.21
N PRO A 86 26.63 14.19 13.89
CA PRO A 86 25.20 14.08 13.65
C PRO A 86 24.89 14.50 12.22
N MET A 87 24.12 13.67 11.51
CA MET A 87 23.77 13.91 10.11
C MET A 87 23.14 15.28 9.85
N VAL A 88 22.37 15.79 10.82
CA VAL A 88 21.73 17.10 10.74
C VAL A 88 21.94 17.85 12.05
N THR A 89 22.50 19.06 11.95
CA THR A 89 22.53 20.04 13.04
C THR A 89 21.34 20.99 12.87
N VAL A 90 20.57 21.19 13.94
CA VAL A 90 19.45 22.14 13.95
C VAL A 90 19.72 23.21 14.98
N ASP A 91 19.73 24.47 14.55
CA ASP A 91 19.79 25.62 15.45
C ASP A 91 18.37 26.00 15.91
N GLY A 92 18.19 26.28 17.20
CA GLY A 92 16.89 26.64 17.80
C GLY A 92 15.84 25.51 17.89
N GLY A 93 16.12 24.31 17.40
CA GLY A 93 15.23 23.14 17.44
C GLY A 93 15.72 22.00 18.34
N LYS A 94 14.88 20.99 18.59
CA LYS A 94 15.27 19.78 19.33
C LYS A 94 14.81 18.53 18.57
N LYS A 95 15.69 17.51 18.52
CA LYS A 95 15.43 16.17 17.93
C LYS A 95 15.00 16.21 16.45
N PRO A 96 15.90 16.57 15.52
CA PRO A 96 15.62 16.38 14.09
C PRO A 96 15.30 14.90 13.81
N ASN A 97 14.19 14.65 13.11
CA ASN A 97 13.86 13.31 12.62
C ASN A 97 14.16 13.26 11.12
N VAL A 98 15.14 12.47 10.73
CA VAL A 98 15.57 12.31 9.33
C VAL A 98 15.23 10.90 8.90
N THR A 99 14.47 10.79 7.82
CA THR A 99 14.08 9.51 7.24
C THR A 99 14.54 9.45 5.80
N PHE A 100 15.04 8.30 5.39
CA PHE A 100 15.44 8.04 4.01
C PHE A 100 14.39 7.17 3.35
N SER A 101 14.15 7.39 2.06
CA SER A 101 13.37 6.48 1.25
C SER A 101 14.09 6.30 -0.07
N LEU A 102 14.32 5.03 -0.42
CA LEU A 102 14.88 4.65 -1.70
C LEU A 102 13.75 4.19 -2.60
N ASN A 103 13.87 4.48 -3.89
CA ASN A 103 13.01 3.92 -4.91
C ASN A 103 13.88 3.50 -6.09
N ASN A 104 13.68 2.29 -6.58
CA ASN A 104 14.31 1.83 -7.80
C ASN A 104 13.49 2.37 -8.99
N SER A 105 13.89 3.52 -9.51
CA SER A 105 13.23 4.13 -10.66
C SER A 105 13.98 3.75 -11.92
N GLU A 106 13.32 3.12 -12.88
CA GLU A 106 13.85 3.03 -14.24
C GLU A 106 13.98 4.45 -14.77
N MET A 107 15.23 4.87 -14.98
CA MET A 107 15.55 6.22 -15.41
C MET A 107 14.88 6.47 -16.77
N ASN A 108 13.84 7.30 -16.77
CA ASN A 108 13.08 7.62 -17.96
C ASN A 108 14.04 8.13 -19.05
N ALA A 109 13.92 7.62 -20.28
CA ALA A 109 14.71 8.08 -21.42
C ALA A 109 14.63 9.60 -21.59
N ILE A 110 13.54 10.23 -21.15
CA ILE A 110 13.36 11.69 -21.11
C ILE A 110 14.34 12.37 -20.13
N ARG A 111 14.61 11.75 -18.97
CA ARG A 111 15.57 12.26 -17.96
C ARG A 111 17.01 12.07 -18.43
N LEU A 112 17.32 10.96 -19.09
CA LEU A 112 18.62 10.71 -19.73
C LEU A 112 18.87 11.65 -20.92
N ALA A 113 17.87 11.87 -21.77
CA ALA A 113 17.95 12.80 -22.89
C ALA A 113 18.18 14.25 -22.42
N LYS A 114 17.53 14.68 -21.33
CA LYS A 114 17.73 16.03 -20.76
C LYS A 114 19.04 16.21 -20.00
N LEU A 115 19.61 15.17 -19.37
CA LEU A 115 20.97 15.25 -18.84
C LEU A 115 22.01 15.50 -19.95
N THR A 116 21.63 15.22 -21.21
CA THR A 116 22.45 15.47 -22.41
C THR A 116 22.13 16.83 -23.04
N ASP A 117 21.03 17.48 -22.68
CA ASP A 117 20.54 18.72 -23.32
C ASP A 117 20.26 19.82 -22.27
N GLU A 118 21.28 20.65 -22.01
CA GLU A 118 21.27 21.75 -21.03
C GLU A 118 20.21 22.85 -21.31
N ASN A 119 19.58 22.86 -22.50
CA ASN A 119 18.75 23.96 -22.97
C ASN A 119 17.22 23.73 -22.91
N THR A 120 16.73 22.62 -22.37
CA THR A 120 15.27 22.40 -22.31
C THR A 120 14.68 22.91 -20.99
N ASP A 121 14.08 24.11 -21.04
CA ASP A 121 13.29 24.80 -20.00
C ASP A 121 12.98 23.94 -18.75
N ALA A 122 13.72 24.20 -17.67
CA ALA A 122 13.60 23.52 -16.38
C ALA A 122 12.21 23.65 -15.74
N ASN A 123 11.45 24.69 -16.11
CA ASN A 123 10.14 24.99 -15.53
C ASN A 123 9.10 23.88 -15.74
N PHE A 124 9.14 23.11 -16.83
CA PHE A 124 8.11 22.08 -17.06
C PHE A 124 8.31 20.81 -16.20
N LEU A 125 9.53 20.58 -15.68
CA LEU A 125 9.84 19.45 -14.80
C LEU A 125 9.58 19.78 -13.33
N GLU A 126 9.78 21.03 -12.89
CA GLU A 126 9.37 21.49 -11.55
C GLU A 126 7.86 21.35 -11.33
N TYR A 127 7.05 21.49 -12.38
CA TYR A 127 5.60 21.26 -12.34
C TYR A 127 5.17 19.82 -12.71
N SER A 128 6.12 18.87 -12.85
CA SER A 128 5.80 17.46 -13.09
C SER A 128 5.61 16.70 -11.77
N LEU A 129 4.80 15.64 -11.79
CA LEU A 129 4.59 14.77 -10.62
C LEU A 129 5.89 14.12 -10.12
N TYR A 130 6.95 14.07 -10.95
CA TYR A 130 8.28 13.58 -10.59
C TYR A 130 9.13 14.56 -9.77
N GLY A 131 8.72 15.84 -9.65
CA GLY A 131 9.36 16.81 -8.77
C GLY A 131 8.98 16.65 -7.29
N LEU A 132 7.96 15.84 -6.99
CA LEU A 132 7.48 15.62 -5.63
C LEU A 132 8.43 14.71 -4.83
N PRO A 133 8.45 14.79 -3.49
CA PRO A 133 9.14 13.82 -2.65
C PRO A 133 8.70 12.39 -2.97
N LEU A 134 9.61 11.40 -2.90
CA LEU A 134 9.33 10.02 -3.29
C LEU A 134 8.10 9.41 -2.57
N GLN A 135 7.90 9.71 -1.28
CA GLN A 135 6.72 9.22 -0.56
C GLN A 135 5.42 9.83 -1.11
N THR A 136 5.46 11.10 -1.52
CA THR A 136 4.32 11.77 -2.15
C THR A 136 4.06 11.20 -3.54
N GLN A 137 5.10 10.87 -4.30
CA GLN A 137 4.95 10.26 -5.64
C GLN A 137 4.19 8.94 -5.58
N GLN A 138 4.53 8.04 -4.65
CA GLN A 138 3.82 6.77 -4.48
C GLN A 138 2.32 6.96 -4.25
N THR A 139 1.97 7.94 -3.43
CA THR A 139 0.57 8.27 -3.13
C THR A 139 -0.16 8.79 -4.38
N PHE A 140 0.50 9.64 -5.17
CA PHE A 140 -0.06 10.14 -6.43
C PHE A 140 -0.17 9.04 -7.51
N MET A 141 0.78 8.11 -7.58
CA MET A 141 0.69 6.95 -8.48
C MET A 141 -0.59 6.14 -8.22
N ILE A 142 -0.97 5.96 -6.96
CA ILE A 142 -2.24 5.29 -6.62
C ILE A 142 -3.45 6.15 -7.03
N MET A 143 -3.45 7.44 -6.69
CA MET A 143 -4.58 8.34 -7.00
C MET A 143 -4.85 8.48 -8.50
N VAL A 144 -3.80 8.62 -9.31
CA VAL A 144 -3.88 8.75 -10.77
C VAL A 144 -4.45 7.50 -11.43
N MET A 145 -4.38 6.34 -10.78
CA MET A 145 -4.98 5.09 -11.27
C MET A 145 -6.47 4.94 -10.95
N ILE A 146 -7.03 5.73 -10.02
CA ILE A 146 -8.45 5.61 -9.62
C ILE A 146 -9.40 5.78 -10.82
N PRO A 147 -9.23 6.77 -11.71
CA PRO A 147 -10.08 6.92 -12.91
C PRO A 147 -10.06 5.72 -13.85
N ILE A 148 -8.94 4.99 -13.93
CA ILE A 148 -8.86 3.73 -14.69
C ILE A 148 -9.73 2.66 -14.04
N GLY A 149 -9.66 2.51 -12.72
CA GLY A 149 -10.54 1.62 -11.98
C GLY A 149 -12.02 1.92 -12.27
N VAL A 150 -12.41 3.20 -12.22
CA VAL A 150 -13.77 3.64 -12.57
C VAL A 150 -14.15 3.27 -14.00
N LEU A 151 -13.26 3.49 -14.97
CA LEU A 151 -13.46 3.14 -16.38
C LEU A 151 -13.73 1.63 -16.54
N VAL A 152 -12.94 0.79 -15.88
CA VAL A 152 -13.11 -0.67 -15.87
C VAL A 152 -14.51 -1.02 -15.34
N ILE A 153 -14.92 -0.45 -14.22
CA ILE A 153 -16.26 -0.71 -13.66
C ILE A 153 -17.37 -0.25 -14.61
N LEU A 154 -17.21 0.92 -15.26
CA LEU A 154 -18.17 1.39 -16.25
C LEU A 154 -18.28 0.43 -17.44
N VAL A 155 -17.17 -0.11 -17.93
CA VAL A 155 -17.17 -1.12 -19.00
C VAL A 155 -17.87 -2.40 -18.53
N LEU A 156 -17.51 -2.95 -17.36
CA LEU A 156 -18.13 -4.15 -16.81
C LEU A 156 -19.65 -3.97 -16.62
N ARG A 157 -20.08 -2.79 -16.16
CA ARG A 157 -21.49 -2.51 -15.91
C ARG A 157 -22.28 -2.25 -17.20
N ASN A 158 -21.75 -1.42 -18.09
CA ASN A 158 -22.49 -0.97 -19.28
C ASN A 158 -22.41 -1.98 -20.43
N LEU A 159 -21.22 -2.55 -20.69
CA LEU A 159 -21.04 -3.49 -21.81
C LEU A 159 -21.37 -4.93 -21.38
N ILE A 160 -20.87 -5.40 -20.23
CA ILE A 160 -21.10 -6.79 -19.81
C ILE A 160 -22.45 -6.94 -19.10
N GLY A 161 -22.92 -5.92 -18.38
CA GLY A 161 -24.17 -5.98 -17.63
C GLY A 161 -24.00 -6.62 -16.25
N LEU A 162 -22.79 -6.54 -15.67
CA LEU A 162 -22.50 -7.08 -14.36
C LEU A 162 -23.25 -6.30 -13.27
N GLN A 163 -23.90 -7.02 -12.36
CA GLN A 163 -24.68 -6.43 -11.26
C GLN A 163 -23.76 -6.20 -10.05
N THR A 164 -23.55 -4.93 -9.69
CA THR A 164 -22.69 -4.51 -8.57
C THR A 164 -23.43 -3.58 -7.61
N LEU A 165 -22.87 -3.36 -6.42
CA LEU A 165 -23.31 -2.35 -5.46
C LEU A 165 -22.98 -0.94 -5.99
N GLY A 166 -23.72 -0.47 -6.99
CA GLY A 166 -23.41 0.77 -7.68
C GLY A 166 -22.08 0.73 -8.44
N THR A 167 -21.62 1.88 -8.93
CA THR A 167 -20.38 2.01 -9.71
C THR A 167 -19.16 2.35 -8.86
N PHE A 168 -19.38 3.04 -7.73
CA PHE A 168 -18.27 3.55 -6.92
C PHE A 168 -17.78 2.53 -5.89
N THR A 169 -18.67 1.72 -5.32
CA THR A 169 -18.32 0.75 -4.28
C THR A 169 -17.29 -0.28 -4.73
N PRO A 170 -17.35 -0.89 -5.95
CA PRO A 170 -16.28 -1.78 -6.40
C PRO A 170 -14.91 -1.09 -6.47
N VAL A 171 -14.86 0.19 -6.86
CA VAL A 171 -13.60 0.96 -6.93
C VAL A 171 -13.05 1.23 -5.53
N LEU A 172 -13.91 1.57 -4.58
CA LEU A 172 -13.51 1.73 -3.18
C LEU A 172 -12.97 0.43 -2.59
N ILE A 173 -13.62 -0.70 -2.87
CA ILE A 173 -13.15 -2.01 -2.42
C ILE A 173 -11.80 -2.36 -3.08
N ALA A 174 -11.61 -2.05 -4.36
CA ALA A 174 -10.33 -2.24 -5.03
C ALA A 174 -9.21 -1.41 -4.38
N LEU A 175 -9.52 -0.18 -3.94
CA LEU A 175 -8.57 0.65 -3.20
C LEU A 175 -8.28 0.07 -1.81
N ALA A 176 -9.26 -0.51 -1.13
CA ALA A 176 -9.03 -1.24 0.11
C ALA A 176 -8.13 -2.49 -0.09
N PHE A 177 -8.24 -3.18 -1.23
CA PHE A 177 -7.34 -4.29 -1.59
C PHE A 177 -5.91 -3.83 -1.87
N ARG A 178 -5.70 -2.57 -2.25
CA ARG A 178 -4.35 -1.98 -2.37
C ARG A 178 -3.64 -1.89 -1.03
N GLU A 179 -4.36 -1.51 0.02
CA GLU A 179 -3.83 -1.42 1.39
C GLU A 179 -3.68 -2.79 2.05
N THR A 180 -4.66 -3.68 1.84
CA THR A 180 -4.74 -4.98 2.54
C THR A 180 -4.13 -6.15 1.76
N GLN A 181 -3.65 -5.91 0.53
CA GLN A 181 -3.34 -6.94 -0.46
C GLN A 181 -4.58 -7.71 -0.94
N LEU A 182 -4.54 -8.25 -2.16
CA LEU A 182 -5.70 -8.89 -2.77
C LEU A 182 -6.18 -10.13 -2.00
N GLU A 183 -5.27 -11.02 -1.63
CA GLU A 183 -5.60 -12.31 -1.00
C GLU A 183 -6.26 -12.09 0.37
N PHE A 184 -5.59 -11.35 1.25
CA PHE A 184 -6.11 -10.98 2.56
C PHE A 184 -7.36 -10.11 2.44
N GLY A 185 -7.38 -9.17 1.50
CA GLY A 185 -8.52 -8.30 1.23
C GLY A 185 -9.79 -9.07 0.88
N ILE A 186 -9.71 -10.07 -0.01
CA ILE A 186 -10.85 -10.92 -0.37
C ILE A 186 -11.35 -11.72 0.84
N ILE A 187 -10.44 -12.31 1.62
CA ILE A 187 -10.79 -13.09 2.81
C ILE A 187 -11.49 -12.19 3.84
N LEU A 188 -10.86 -11.05 4.19
CA LEU A 188 -11.41 -10.09 5.15
C LEU A 188 -12.76 -9.55 4.69
N PHE A 189 -12.87 -9.16 3.41
CA PHE A 189 -14.12 -8.66 2.85
C PHE A 189 -15.23 -9.70 2.97
N THR A 190 -14.96 -10.96 2.62
CA THR A 190 -15.95 -12.04 2.67
C THR A 190 -16.38 -12.34 4.09
N VAL A 191 -15.43 -12.50 5.02
CA VAL A 191 -15.70 -12.83 6.43
C VAL A 191 -16.44 -11.69 7.13
N ILE A 192 -15.94 -10.45 7.00
CA ILE A 192 -16.53 -9.28 7.66
C ILE A 192 -17.93 -8.99 7.08
N THR A 193 -18.09 -9.09 5.76
CA THR A 193 -19.40 -8.88 5.13
C THR A 193 -20.39 -9.95 5.56
N ALA A 194 -20.00 -11.23 5.61
CA ALA A 194 -20.87 -12.31 6.06
C ALA A 194 -21.31 -12.11 7.53
N LEU A 195 -20.36 -11.85 8.44
CA LEU A 195 -20.67 -11.60 9.85
C LEU A 195 -21.49 -10.33 10.05
N GLY A 196 -21.21 -9.27 9.28
CA GLY A 196 -21.97 -8.03 9.31
C GLY A 196 -23.42 -8.19 8.86
N LEU A 197 -23.66 -8.99 7.81
CA LEU A 197 -25.02 -9.34 7.37
C LEU A 197 -25.74 -10.21 8.41
N MET A 198 -25.06 -11.17 9.03
CA MET A 198 -25.63 -12.00 10.11
C MET A 198 -26.05 -11.13 11.30
N LEU A 199 -25.16 -10.24 11.76
CA LEU A 199 -25.50 -9.31 12.83
C LEU A 199 -26.67 -8.41 12.44
N ARG A 200 -26.70 -7.91 11.20
CA ARG A 200 -27.77 -7.04 10.75
C ARG A 200 -29.12 -7.76 10.74
N SER A 201 -29.17 -8.99 10.23
CA SER A 201 -30.37 -9.83 10.29
C SER A 201 -30.83 -10.03 11.75
N TYR A 202 -29.90 -10.20 12.69
CA TYR A 202 -30.23 -10.28 14.12
C TYR A 202 -30.81 -8.96 14.66
N LEU A 203 -30.17 -7.82 14.38
CA LEU A 203 -30.64 -6.49 14.83
C LEU A 203 -31.98 -6.08 14.25
N GLU A 204 -32.34 -6.59 13.08
CA GLU A 204 -33.64 -6.32 12.46
C GLU A 204 -34.81 -6.89 13.27
N HIS A 205 -34.62 -8.01 13.95
CA HIS A 205 -35.62 -8.57 14.87
C HIS A 205 -35.92 -7.63 16.05
N LEU A 206 -34.99 -6.75 16.40
CA LEU A 206 -35.13 -5.78 17.49
C LEU A 206 -35.93 -4.52 17.08
N LYS A 207 -36.44 -4.43 15.84
CA LYS A 207 -37.24 -3.29 15.33
C LYS A 207 -36.60 -1.91 15.58
N LEU A 208 -35.26 -1.84 15.48
CA LEU A 208 -34.51 -0.60 15.69
C LEU A 208 -34.71 0.40 14.53
N GLN A 209 -34.72 1.69 14.86
CA GLN A 209 -34.73 2.80 13.90
C GLN A 209 -33.47 2.75 13.00
N MET A 210 -33.57 3.27 11.77
CA MET A 210 -32.50 3.19 10.76
C MET A 210 -31.15 3.76 11.25
N LEU A 211 -31.17 4.83 12.04
CA LEU A 211 -29.95 5.55 12.44
C LEU A 211 -29.14 4.84 13.55
N PRO A 212 -29.73 4.38 14.69
CA PRO A 212 -29.00 3.58 15.68
C PRO A 212 -28.40 2.28 15.12
N ARG A 213 -29.05 1.71 14.10
CA ARG A 213 -28.62 0.45 13.47
C ARG A 213 -27.24 0.58 12.81
N LEU A 214 -26.96 1.70 12.14
CA LEU A 214 -25.66 1.93 11.48
C LEU A 214 -24.50 2.04 12.47
N SER A 215 -24.73 2.71 13.60
CA SER A 215 -23.72 2.86 14.64
C SER A 215 -23.33 1.52 15.26
N VAL A 216 -24.29 0.59 15.45
CA VAL A 216 -24.01 -0.75 15.98
C VAL A 216 -23.21 -1.58 14.98
N VAL A 217 -23.57 -1.56 13.69
CA VAL A 217 -22.82 -2.28 12.65
C VAL A 217 -21.38 -1.74 12.54
N LEU A 218 -21.21 -0.42 12.53
CA LEU A 218 -19.88 0.20 12.51
C LEU A 218 -19.04 -0.24 13.72
N THR A 219 -19.61 -0.16 14.92
CA THR A 219 -18.92 -0.55 16.17
C THR A 219 -18.56 -2.02 16.17
N PHE A 220 -19.45 -2.88 15.68
CA PHE A 220 -19.18 -4.30 15.55
C PHE A 220 -18.03 -4.59 14.57
N VAL A 221 -18.01 -3.93 13.41
CA VAL A 221 -16.91 -4.10 12.44
C VAL A 221 -15.58 -3.64 13.02
N VAL A 222 -15.55 -2.54 13.79
CA VAL A 222 -14.36 -2.09 14.51
C VAL A 222 -13.86 -3.17 15.48
N ILE A 223 -14.75 -3.72 16.30
CA ILE A 223 -14.40 -4.77 17.28
C ILE A 223 -13.92 -6.04 16.56
N LEU A 224 -14.58 -6.42 15.45
CA LEU A 224 -14.23 -7.60 14.67
C LEU A 224 -12.84 -7.46 14.04
N ILE A 225 -12.54 -6.31 13.44
CA ILE A 225 -11.22 -6.01 12.89
C ILE A 225 -10.16 -6.05 13.99
N ALA A 226 -10.40 -5.40 15.14
CA ALA A 226 -9.48 -5.42 16.26
C ALA A 226 -9.21 -6.85 16.76
N ALA A 227 -10.24 -7.68 16.87
CA ALA A 227 -10.10 -9.08 17.23
C ALA A 227 -9.26 -9.85 16.20
N ILE A 228 -9.58 -9.72 14.90
CA ILE A 228 -8.83 -10.38 13.82
C ILE A 228 -7.36 -9.95 13.83
N SER A 229 -7.07 -8.65 14.00
CA SER A 229 -5.69 -8.16 14.07
C SER A 229 -4.93 -8.69 15.29
N LEU A 230 -5.57 -8.79 16.46
CA LEU A 230 -4.96 -9.39 17.67
C LEU A 230 -4.64 -10.89 17.46
N PHE A 231 -5.56 -11.63 16.85
CA PHE A 231 -5.33 -13.04 16.53
C PHE A 231 -4.24 -13.22 15.45
N SER A 232 -4.24 -12.37 14.42
CA SER A 232 -3.23 -12.38 13.35
C SER A 232 -1.82 -12.13 13.90
N HIS A 233 -1.68 -11.15 14.79
CA HIS A 233 -0.41 -10.86 15.46
C HIS A 233 0.09 -12.06 16.29
N LYS A 234 -0.81 -12.74 17.02
CA LYS A 234 -0.45 -13.93 17.81
C LYS A 234 -0.02 -15.12 16.94
N LEU A 235 -0.49 -15.19 15.70
CA LEU A 235 -0.15 -16.24 14.72
C LEU A 235 1.11 -15.92 13.90
N GLY A 236 1.80 -14.80 14.16
CA GLY A 236 2.97 -14.39 13.37
C GLY A 236 2.64 -13.92 11.96
N LEU A 237 1.35 -13.67 11.67
CA LEU A 237 0.91 -13.07 10.41
C LEU A 237 1.04 -11.54 10.54
N GLU A 238 2.26 -11.04 10.37
CA GLU A 238 2.58 -9.60 10.43
C GLU A 238 1.85 -8.77 9.36
N ARG A 239 1.26 -9.43 8.37
CA ARG A 239 0.59 -8.82 7.21
C ARG A 239 -0.85 -8.37 7.47
N GLY A 240 -1.41 -8.65 8.66
CA GLY A 240 -2.77 -8.26 9.05
C GLY A 240 -2.86 -7.04 9.98
N LEU A 241 -1.75 -6.34 10.23
CA LEU A 241 -1.62 -5.35 11.31
C LEU A 241 -1.89 -3.89 10.90
N SER A 242 -1.86 -3.56 9.62
CA SER A 242 -2.15 -2.19 9.14
C SER A 242 -3.57 -2.09 8.58
N VAL A 243 -4.58 -2.29 9.43
CA VAL A 243 -5.96 -2.01 9.01
C VAL A 243 -6.20 -0.51 9.13
N ALA A 244 -6.09 0.18 7.99
CA ALA A 244 -6.41 1.60 7.90
C ALA A 244 -7.90 1.86 8.17
N LEU A 245 -8.23 3.07 8.64
CA LEU A 245 -9.61 3.52 8.84
C LEU A 245 -10.44 3.45 7.54
N PHE A 246 -9.77 3.55 6.39
CA PHE A 246 -10.41 3.62 5.10
C PHE A 246 -11.10 2.31 4.66
N PRO A 247 -10.42 1.14 4.62
CA PRO A 247 -11.09 -0.16 4.42
C PRO A 247 -12.27 -0.42 5.36
N MET A 248 -12.16 0.01 6.63
CA MET A 248 -13.23 -0.17 7.62
C MET A 248 -14.51 0.57 7.22
N VAL A 249 -14.42 1.85 6.81
CA VAL A 249 -15.57 2.63 6.36
C VAL A 249 -16.19 2.05 5.09
N ILE A 250 -15.37 1.53 4.18
CA ILE A 250 -15.85 0.89 2.95
C ILE A 250 -16.63 -0.38 3.26
N LEU A 251 -16.11 -1.22 4.15
CA LEU A 251 -16.76 -2.46 4.56
C LEU A 251 -18.11 -2.20 5.22
N THR A 252 -18.20 -1.22 6.12
CA THR A 252 -19.45 -0.90 6.81
C THR A 252 -20.51 -0.35 5.86
N MET A 253 -20.12 0.55 4.96
CA MET A 253 -20.99 1.04 3.88
C MET A 253 -21.44 -0.09 2.95
N THR A 254 -20.56 -1.05 2.65
CA THR A 254 -20.87 -2.20 1.81
C THR A 254 -21.89 -3.12 2.50
N ILE A 255 -21.68 -3.44 3.78
CA ILE A 255 -22.61 -4.23 4.59
C ILE A 255 -23.99 -3.56 4.62
N GLU A 256 -24.03 -2.25 4.83
CA GLU A 256 -25.27 -1.48 4.83
C GLU A 256 -26.03 -1.62 3.51
N ARG A 257 -25.38 -1.29 2.39
CA ARG A 257 -26.03 -1.34 1.06
C ARG A 257 -26.42 -2.76 0.67
N LEU A 258 -25.58 -3.73 1.00
CA LEU A 258 -25.83 -5.12 0.69
C LEU A 258 -26.99 -5.68 1.50
N SER A 259 -27.12 -5.32 2.78
CA SER A 259 -28.25 -5.73 3.59
C SER A 259 -29.56 -5.08 3.15
N ILE A 260 -29.55 -3.80 2.78
CA ILE A 260 -30.74 -3.16 2.20
C ILE A 260 -31.14 -3.89 0.91
N THR A 261 -30.16 -4.25 0.06
CA THR A 261 -30.43 -5.02 -1.16
C THR A 261 -30.98 -6.41 -0.85
N TRP A 262 -30.51 -7.03 0.23
CA TRP A 262 -31.00 -8.33 0.71
C TRP A 262 -32.45 -8.24 1.19
N GLU A 263 -32.78 -7.19 1.93
CA GLU A 263 -34.12 -6.88 2.44
C GLU A 263 -35.09 -6.53 1.29
N GLU A 264 -34.69 -5.67 0.35
CA GLU A 264 -35.55 -5.16 -0.74
C GLU A 264 -35.74 -6.14 -1.90
N ARG A 265 -34.70 -6.91 -2.26
CA ARG A 265 -34.67 -7.73 -3.49
C ARG A 265 -34.39 -9.21 -3.22
N GLY A 266 -34.29 -9.61 -1.96
CA GLY A 266 -34.05 -10.98 -1.53
C GLY A 266 -32.58 -11.39 -1.55
N GLY A 267 -32.26 -12.41 -0.75
CA GLY A 267 -30.88 -12.85 -0.54
C GLY A 267 -30.17 -13.40 -1.78
N GLY A 268 -30.90 -14.06 -2.69
CA GLY A 268 -30.32 -14.55 -3.95
C GLY A 268 -29.82 -13.40 -4.84
N HIS A 269 -30.57 -12.30 -4.92
CA HIS A 269 -30.16 -11.11 -5.67
C HIS A 269 -28.98 -10.42 -4.99
N ALA A 270 -29.05 -10.25 -3.66
CA ALA A 270 -27.96 -9.65 -2.89
C ALA A 270 -26.65 -10.44 -3.01
N MET A 271 -26.69 -11.77 -2.93
CA MET A 271 -25.48 -12.60 -3.08
C MET A 271 -24.87 -12.44 -4.48
N LYS A 272 -25.69 -12.42 -5.53
CA LYS A 272 -25.24 -12.18 -6.91
C LYS A 272 -24.56 -10.81 -7.05
N VAL A 273 -25.14 -9.78 -6.42
CA VAL A 273 -24.60 -8.42 -6.39
C VAL A 273 -23.29 -8.35 -5.58
N ALA A 274 -23.19 -9.06 -4.45
CA ALA A 274 -21.99 -9.13 -3.63
C ALA A 274 -20.82 -9.77 -4.40
N VAL A 275 -21.06 -10.93 -5.01
CA VAL A 275 -20.07 -11.63 -5.84
C VAL A 275 -19.67 -10.80 -7.06
N GLY A 276 -20.64 -10.15 -7.73
CA GLY A 276 -20.35 -9.24 -8.83
C GLY A 276 -19.49 -8.05 -8.39
N THR A 277 -19.79 -7.46 -7.24
CA THR A 277 -19.01 -6.34 -6.67
C THR A 277 -17.59 -6.78 -6.35
N LEU A 278 -17.42 -7.94 -5.71
CA LEU A 278 -16.12 -8.50 -5.37
C LEU A 278 -15.30 -8.80 -6.64
N PHE A 279 -15.89 -9.47 -7.62
CA PHE A 279 -15.23 -9.76 -8.90
C PHE A 279 -14.80 -8.47 -9.63
N ALA A 280 -15.68 -7.48 -9.69
CA ALA A 280 -15.38 -6.21 -10.34
C ALA A 280 -14.27 -5.44 -9.60
N ALA A 281 -14.28 -5.47 -8.26
CA ALA A 281 -13.23 -4.87 -7.43
C ALA A 281 -11.88 -5.57 -7.64
N THR A 282 -11.86 -6.91 -7.69
CA THR A 282 -10.66 -7.69 -7.98
C THR A 282 -10.08 -7.34 -9.36
N LEU A 283 -10.93 -7.27 -10.40
CA LEU A 283 -10.44 -6.91 -11.74
C LEU A 283 -9.91 -5.48 -11.81
N ALA A 284 -10.61 -4.53 -11.18
CA ALA A 284 -10.14 -3.15 -11.09
C ALA A 284 -8.79 -3.06 -10.35
N TYR A 285 -8.64 -3.78 -9.22
CA TYR A 285 -7.39 -3.86 -8.47
C TYR A 285 -6.24 -4.42 -9.33
N LEU A 286 -6.49 -5.50 -10.07
CA LEU A 286 -5.46 -6.13 -10.91
C LEU A 286 -4.96 -5.17 -11.98
N ILE A 287 -5.88 -4.49 -12.68
CA ILE A 287 -5.52 -3.51 -13.70
C ILE A 287 -4.79 -2.31 -13.10
N MET A 288 -5.26 -1.82 -11.94
CA MET A 288 -4.62 -0.70 -11.23
C MET A 288 -3.23 -1.05 -10.68
N SER A 289 -2.91 -2.34 -10.54
CA SER A 289 -1.64 -2.81 -9.99
C SER A 289 -0.59 -3.13 -11.05
N ILE A 290 -0.89 -2.97 -12.35
CA ILE A 290 0.07 -3.19 -13.45
C ILE A 290 1.14 -2.09 -13.44
N PRO A 291 2.43 -2.41 -13.19
CA PRO A 291 3.50 -1.41 -13.09
C PRO A 291 3.62 -0.53 -14.33
N GLU A 292 3.54 -1.15 -15.52
CA GLU A 292 3.63 -0.46 -16.81
C GLU A 292 2.51 0.57 -17.00
N LEU A 293 1.30 0.23 -16.57
CA LEU A 293 0.14 1.11 -16.71
C LEU A 293 0.23 2.29 -15.73
N VAL A 294 0.66 2.01 -14.49
CA VAL A 294 0.93 3.05 -13.49
C VAL A 294 2.00 4.01 -14.00
N TYR A 295 3.11 3.49 -14.51
CA TYR A 295 4.19 4.28 -15.07
C TYR A 295 3.72 5.14 -16.24
N PHE A 296 2.97 4.57 -17.19
CA PHE A 296 2.48 5.29 -18.36
C PHE A 296 1.56 6.46 -17.98
N ILE A 297 0.58 6.24 -17.11
CA ILE A 297 -0.40 7.28 -16.75
C ILE A 297 0.24 8.32 -15.83
N PHE A 298 1.15 7.92 -14.94
CA PHE A 298 1.90 8.85 -14.11
C PHE A 298 2.85 9.74 -14.95
N THR A 299 3.47 9.17 -16.00
CA THR A 299 4.31 9.93 -16.95
C THR A 299 3.47 10.88 -17.80
N PHE A 300 2.29 10.44 -18.25
CA PHE A 300 1.41 11.21 -19.15
C PHE A 300 0.02 11.46 -18.54
N PRO A 301 -0.10 12.34 -17.53
CA PRO A 301 -1.37 12.59 -16.84
C PRO A 301 -2.46 13.18 -17.76
N ALA A 302 -2.09 13.77 -18.90
CA ALA A 302 -3.04 14.24 -19.92
C ALA A 302 -3.95 13.10 -20.45
N VAL A 303 -3.52 11.84 -20.36
CA VAL A 303 -4.35 10.67 -20.69
C VAL A 303 -5.62 10.62 -19.83
N LEU A 304 -5.60 11.15 -18.60
CA LEU A 304 -6.79 11.23 -17.76
C LEU A 304 -7.91 12.06 -18.41
N LEU A 305 -7.59 13.12 -19.16
CA LEU A 305 -8.59 13.90 -19.89
C LEU A 305 -9.21 13.10 -21.04
N ILE A 306 -8.42 12.24 -21.69
CA ILE A 306 -8.92 11.31 -22.71
C ILE A 306 -9.88 10.29 -22.06
N LEU A 307 -9.52 9.75 -20.88
CA LEU A 307 -10.40 8.85 -20.12
C LEU A 307 -11.70 9.53 -19.73
N VAL A 308 -11.66 10.79 -19.29
CA VAL A 308 -12.85 11.60 -19.01
C VAL A 308 -13.74 11.67 -20.26
N GLY A 309 -13.17 11.99 -21.43
CA GLY A 309 -13.90 11.96 -22.70
C GLY A 309 -14.59 10.62 -22.97
N PHE A 310 -13.88 9.50 -22.75
CA PHE A 310 -14.44 8.16 -22.90
C PHE A 310 -15.54 7.84 -21.88
N MET A 311 -15.37 8.25 -20.62
CA MET A 311 -16.39 8.10 -19.58
C MET A 311 -17.67 8.88 -19.92
N LEU A 312 -17.55 10.12 -20.41
CA LEU A 312 -18.68 10.91 -20.89
C LEU A 312 -19.38 10.25 -22.09
N ALA A 313 -18.61 9.73 -23.05
CA ALA A 313 -19.16 9.03 -24.20
C ALA A 313 -19.93 7.76 -23.78
N MET A 314 -19.36 6.97 -22.86
CA MET A 314 -20.04 5.80 -22.29
C MET A 314 -21.28 6.17 -21.48
N GLY A 315 -21.31 7.33 -20.81
CA GLY A 315 -22.49 7.80 -20.10
C GLY A 315 -23.72 8.00 -20.99
N ARG A 316 -23.52 8.23 -22.30
CA ARG A 316 -24.58 8.33 -23.32
C ARG A 316 -24.85 7.03 -24.05
N TYR A 317 -24.05 5.99 -23.82
CA TYR A 317 -24.16 4.73 -24.54
C TYR A 317 -25.38 3.92 -24.05
N ARG A 318 -26.40 3.86 -24.90
CA ARG A 318 -27.58 2.98 -24.76
C ARG A 318 -27.48 1.72 -25.63
N GLY A 319 -26.27 1.30 -25.99
CA GLY A 319 -26.08 0.09 -26.82
C GLY A 319 -26.44 -1.19 -26.05
N TYR A 320 -26.69 -2.25 -26.80
CA TYR A 320 -27.06 -3.57 -26.26
C TYR A 320 -25.94 -4.17 -25.40
N ARG A 321 -26.31 -4.82 -24.29
CA ARG A 321 -25.33 -5.49 -23.43
C ARG A 321 -24.79 -6.72 -24.16
N LEU A 322 -23.49 -7.01 -24.02
CA LEU A 322 -22.86 -8.23 -24.57
C LEU A 322 -23.57 -9.50 -24.07
N THR A 323 -24.09 -9.47 -22.85
CA THR A 323 -24.89 -10.56 -22.28
C THR A 323 -26.26 -10.73 -22.97
N GLU A 324 -26.81 -9.67 -23.56
CA GLU A 324 -28.05 -9.73 -24.35
C GLU A 324 -27.79 -10.38 -25.72
N LEU A 325 -26.65 -10.11 -26.36
CA LEU A 325 -26.25 -10.78 -27.61
C LEU A 325 -26.15 -12.30 -27.45
N VAL A 326 -25.61 -12.79 -26.33
CA VAL A 326 -25.55 -14.23 -26.05
C VAL A 326 -26.95 -14.81 -25.83
N ARG A 327 -27.83 -14.08 -25.14
CA ARG A 327 -29.22 -14.47 -24.94
C ARG A 327 -30.02 -14.50 -26.25
N PHE A 328 -29.82 -13.53 -27.15
CA PHE A 328 -30.46 -13.52 -28.48
C PHE A 328 -29.96 -14.65 -29.38
N LYS A 329 -28.67 -15.01 -29.28
CA LYS A 329 -28.12 -16.18 -29.97
C LYS A 329 -28.74 -17.50 -29.48
N ALA A 330 -29.11 -17.58 -28.21
CA ALA A 330 -29.81 -18.74 -27.66
C ALA A 330 -31.24 -18.88 -28.21
N PHE A 331 -31.95 -17.77 -28.43
CA PHE A 331 -33.28 -17.79 -29.07
C PHE A 331 -33.20 -18.16 -30.56
N LEU A 332 -32.21 -17.64 -31.31
CA LEU A 332 -32.01 -18.00 -32.72
C LEU A 332 -31.66 -19.48 -32.95
N LYS A 333 -31.16 -20.18 -31.94
CA LYS A 333 -30.82 -21.60 -32.00
C LYS A 333 -31.95 -22.51 -31.49
N ALA A 334 -32.97 -21.96 -30.84
CA ALA A 334 -34.15 -22.71 -30.38
C ALA A 334 -35.26 -22.79 -31.45
N ASP A 335 -35.22 -21.88 -32.44
CA ASP A 335 -36.12 -21.86 -33.61
C ASP A 335 -35.54 -22.58 -34.85
N SER A 336 -34.41 -23.30 -34.71
CA SER A 336 -33.77 -24.12 -35.76
C SER A 336 -33.72 -25.59 -35.39
#